data_AF-A0A2V8SMK6-F1
#
_entry.id   AF-A0A2V8SMK6-F1
#
_cell.length_a   1.000
_cell.length_b   1.000
_cell.length_c   1.000
_cell.angle_alpha   90.00
_cell.angle_beta   90.00
_cell.angle_gamma   90.00
#
_symmetry.space_group_name_H-M   'P 1'
#
loop_
_entity.id
_entity.type
_entity.pdbx_description
1 polymer ?
#
loop_
_entity_poly.entity_id
_entity_poly.type
_entity_poly.pdbx_seq_one_letter_code
_entity_poly.pdbx_strand_id
1 'polypeptide(L)'
;MRIRGRSCQNLFVAFYPSKIHERFLAAKNAVNEDLGSRGIAASFVCGSFVEMFVVIDGDEIEKASFRTNGCGFMIAAADIVCDWLLGKQLADLHGLNDYELRDVVSHGLGEFPSGREQCSSVVFDALHKAMSNYRELRVAEYEGEKALICTCFGISEDTIVATIVENKLTDVAQVASRVRAGSGCGSCRMLIQELIDAERSSQI
;
A
#
# COMPACT_ATOMS: atom_id res chain seq x y z
N MET A 1 37.95 -31.15 41.69
CA MET A 1 37.85 -30.77 40.26
C MET A 1 36.63 -29.86 40.11
N ARG A 2 36.82 -28.54 40.23
CA ARG A 2 35.72 -27.55 40.19
C ARG A 2 35.34 -27.29 38.73
N ILE A 3 34.14 -27.72 38.34
CA ILE A 3 33.51 -27.34 37.08
C ILE A 3 33.23 -25.83 37.18
N ARG A 4 34.01 -25.03 36.45
CA ARG A 4 33.76 -23.59 36.32
C ARG A 4 32.40 -23.42 35.64
N GLY A 5 31.40 -22.97 36.40
CA GLY A 5 30.12 -22.53 35.85
C GLY A 5 30.38 -21.42 34.83
N ARG A 6 30.18 -21.74 33.55
CA ARG A 6 29.92 -20.73 32.54
C ARG A 6 28.53 -20.18 32.85
N SER A 7 28.46 -18.88 33.10
CA SER A 7 27.22 -18.15 33.31
C SER A 7 26.24 -18.45 32.18
N CYS A 8 25.05 -18.90 32.57
CA CYS A 8 23.92 -19.20 31.69
C CYS A 8 23.24 -17.91 31.20
N GLN A 9 24.02 -16.91 30.76
CA GLN A 9 23.47 -15.56 30.47
C GLN A 9 23.52 -15.12 29.01
N ASN A 10 24.12 -15.87 28.08
CA ASN A 10 24.10 -15.49 26.66
C ASN A 10 24.07 -16.72 25.75
N LEU A 11 22.99 -17.50 25.83
CA LEU A 11 22.65 -18.48 24.80
C LEU A 11 21.29 -18.13 24.18
N PHE A 12 21.10 -16.86 23.85
CA PHE A 12 19.98 -16.44 23.02
C PHE A 12 20.36 -16.74 21.58
N VAL A 13 20.04 -17.95 21.11
CA VAL A 13 20.15 -18.28 19.69
C VAL A 13 19.06 -17.48 19.00
N ALA A 14 19.43 -16.36 18.36
CA ALA A 14 18.53 -15.62 17.52
C ALA A 14 18.11 -16.52 16.35
N PHE A 15 16.87 -16.99 16.36
CA PHE A 15 16.29 -17.83 15.30
C PHE A 15 16.17 -17.08 13.95
N TYR A 16 16.30 -15.75 14.01
CA TYR A 16 16.30 -14.84 12.86
C TYR A 16 17.58 -13.99 12.82
N PRO A 17 18.01 -13.54 11.63
CA PRO A 17 19.04 -12.51 11.50
C PRO A 17 18.73 -11.28 12.36
N SER A 18 19.75 -10.60 12.87
CA SER A 18 19.61 -9.58 13.93
C SER A 18 18.58 -8.50 13.60
N LYS A 19 18.62 -7.92 12.39
CA LYS A 19 17.66 -6.89 11.95
C LYS A 19 16.21 -7.37 12.01
N ILE A 20 15.98 -8.61 11.58
CA ILE A 20 14.66 -9.22 11.52
C ILE A 20 14.17 -9.55 12.93
N HIS A 21 15.08 -10.06 13.76
CA HIS A 21 14.79 -10.35 15.17
C HIS A 21 14.37 -9.09 15.92
N GLU A 22 15.14 -8.00 15.79
CA GLU A 22 14.85 -6.71 16.42
C GLU A 22 13.50 -6.16 15.93
N ARG A 23 13.27 -6.18 14.62
CA ARG A 23 12.03 -5.66 14.03
C ARG A 23 10.80 -6.48 14.42
N PHE A 24 10.92 -7.80 14.44
CA PHE A 24 9.86 -8.70 14.89
C PHE A 24 9.45 -8.41 16.33
N LEU A 25 10.41 -8.26 17.25
CA LEU A 25 10.13 -8.00 18.67
C LEU A 25 9.59 -6.59 18.92
N ALA A 26 9.97 -5.62 18.08
CA ALA A 26 9.57 -4.22 18.20
C ALA A 26 8.40 -3.84 17.27
N ALA A 27 7.71 -4.81 16.66
CA ALA A 27 6.62 -4.56 15.71
C ALA A 27 5.49 -3.79 16.41
N LYS A 28 5.37 -2.49 16.07
CA LYS A 28 4.48 -1.53 16.73
C LYS A 28 3.19 -1.31 15.94
N ASN A 29 3.17 -1.67 14.66
CA ASN A 29 2.02 -1.50 13.78
C ASN A 29 1.07 -2.72 13.80
N ALA A 30 1.34 -3.71 14.67
CA ALA A 30 0.48 -4.86 14.89
C ALA A 30 -0.74 -4.47 15.75
N VAL A 31 -1.95 -4.77 15.27
CA VAL A 31 -3.21 -4.41 15.94
C VAL A 31 -4.16 -5.61 16.05
N ASN A 32 -5.09 -5.53 17.01
CA ASN A 32 -6.15 -6.53 17.19
C ASN A 32 -7.52 -6.07 16.70
N GLU A 33 -7.67 -4.78 16.41
CA GLU A 33 -8.90 -4.15 15.95
C GLU A 33 -8.85 -3.89 14.44
N ASP A 34 -10.03 -3.83 13.82
CA ASP A 34 -10.16 -3.52 12.40
C ASP A 34 -10.16 -1.99 12.23
N LEU A 35 -9.26 -1.47 11.39
CA LEU A 35 -9.05 -0.03 11.20
C LEU A 35 -9.14 0.35 9.72
N GLY A 36 -9.99 1.33 9.38
CA GLY A 36 -10.09 1.87 8.03
C GLY A 36 -10.37 0.81 6.96
N SER A 37 -9.73 0.97 5.80
CA SER A 37 -9.82 0.02 4.69
C SER A 37 -9.03 -1.26 4.99
N ARG A 38 -9.57 -2.42 4.58
CA ARG A 38 -9.04 -3.74 4.94
C ARG A 38 -8.72 -4.59 3.72
N GLY A 39 -7.60 -5.29 3.77
CA GLY A 39 -7.20 -6.27 2.77
C GLY A 39 -6.60 -7.52 3.39
N ILE A 40 -6.95 -8.70 2.86
CA ILE A 40 -6.52 -10.00 3.39
C ILE A 40 -5.86 -10.82 2.30
N ALA A 41 -4.69 -11.37 2.60
CA ALA A 41 -4.04 -12.38 1.77
C ALA A 41 -3.50 -13.53 2.60
N ALA A 42 -3.38 -14.70 1.98
CA ALA A 42 -2.91 -15.91 2.63
C ALA A 42 -1.93 -16.66 1.72
N SER A 43 -0.91 -17.24 2.34
CA SER A 43 -0.01 -18.19 1.71
C SER A 43 -0.60 -19.59 1.80
N PHE A 44 -0.86 -20.21 0.66
CA PHE A 44 -1.24 -21.62 0.60
C PHE A 44 -0.07 -22.59 0.82
N VAL A 45 1.17 -22.07 0.84
CA VAL A 45 2.38 -22.88 1.06
C VAL A 45 2.55 -23.24 2.53
N CYS A 46 2.32 -22.28 3.42
CA CYS A 46 2.53 -22.45 4.86
C CYS A 46 1.29 -22.16 5.72
N GLY A 47 0.16 -21.78 5.12
CA GLY A 47 -1.10 -21.50 5.82
C GLY A 47 -1.12 -20.19 6.61
N SER A 48 -0.09 -19.34 6.47
CA SER A 48 -0.05 -18.02 7.10
C SER A 48 -0.91 -17.02 6.34
N PHE A 49 -1.59 -16.12 7.05
CA PHE A 49 -2.31 -15.00 6.47
C PHE A 49 -1.86 -13.68 7.09
N VAL A 50 -2.11 -12.60 6.37
CA VAL A 50 -1.92 -11.23 6.84
C VAL A 50 -3.12 -10.40 6.42
N GLU A 51 -3.58 -9.58 7.36
CA GLU A 51 -4.57 -8.55 7.15
C GLU A 51 -3.87 -7.20 7.28
N MET A 52 -4.02 -6.36 6.26
CA MET A 52 -3.50 -5.00 6.24
C MET A 52 -4.68 -4.04 6.39
N PHE A 53 -4.44 -2.99 7.16
CA PHE A 53 -5.38 -1.93 7.50
C PHE A 53 -4.75 -0.60 7.13
N VAL A 54 -5.49 0.23 6.38
CA VAL A 54 -5.01 1.55 5.97
C VAL A 54 -6.10 2.58 6.24
N VAL A 55 -5.76 3.59 7.04
CA VAL A 55 -6.56 4.78 7.31
C VAL A 55 -5.97 5.92 6.49
N ILE A 56 -6.82 6.56 5.70
CA ILE A 56 -6.46 7.66 4.81
C ILE A 56 -7.28 8.87 5.23
N ASP A 57 -6.60 9.95 5.58
CA ASP A 57 -7.23 11.25 5.87
C ASP A 57 -7.00 12.19 4.68
N GLY A 58 -8.09 12.56 4.01
CA GLY A 58 -8.06 13.23 2.72
C GLY A 58 -7.34 12.38 1.66
N ASP A 59 -6.05 12.65 1.47
CA ASP A 59 -5.17 12.00 0.49
C ASP A 59 -3.85 11.51 1.09
N GLU A 60 -3.68 11.62 2.40
CA GLU A 60 -2.49 11.19 3.14
C GLU A 60 -2.78 9.89 3.91
N ILE A 61 -1.82 8.97 3.96
CA ILE A 61 -1.91 7.79 4.81
C ILE A 61 -1.65 8.21 6.27
N GLU A 62 -2.73 8.40 7.02
CA GLU A 62 -2.70 8.72 8.45
C GLU A 62 -2.14 7.55 9.27
N LYS A 63 -2.55 6.31 8.93
CA LYS A 63 -2.12 5.12 9.66
C LYS A 63 -2.13 3.88 8.77
N ALA A 64 -1.10 3.06 8.90
CA ALA A 64 -1.05 1.72 8.37
C ALA A 64 -0.76 0.72 9.49
N SER A 65 -1.53 -0.36 9.55
CA SER A 65 -1.40 -1.39 10.58
C SER A 65 -1.71 -2.77 10.02
N PHE A 66 -1.38 -3.83 10.77
CA PHE A 66 -1.57 -5.19 10.31
C PHE A 66 -1.94 -6.18 11.43
N ARG A 67 -2.47 -7.32 11.03
CA ARG A 67 -2.72 -8.49 11.89
C ARG A 67 -2.34 -9.76 11.13
N THR A 68 -1.57 -10.66 11.75
CA THR A 68 -1.06 -11.86 11.06
C THR A 68 -0.79 -13.01 12.03
N ASN A 69 -0.91 -14.25 11.55
CA ASN A 69 -0.40 -15.46 12.21
C ASN A 69 0.93 -15.95 11.58
N GLY A 70 1.55 -15.12 10.74
CA GLY A 70 2.76 -15.46 10.01
C GLY A 70 4.01 -15.55 10.88
N CYS A 71 5.08 -16.06 10.27
CA CYS A 71 6.38 -16.13 10.93
C CYS A 71 6.99 -14.74 11.16
N GLY A 72 8.05 -14.65 11.98
CA GLY A 72 8.69 -13.37 12.30
C GLY A 72 9.16 -12.56 11.09
N PHE A 73 9.49 -13.21 9.97
CA PHE A 73 9.76 -12.53 8.70
C PHE A 73 8.55 -11.76 8.16
N MET A 74 7.36 -12.37 8.19
CA MET A 74 6.13 -11.75 7.70
C MET A 74 5.72 -10.57 8.60
N ILE A 75 5.86 -10.73 9.92
CA ILE A 75 5.62 -9.65 10.89
C ILE A 75 6.57 -8.48 10.64
N ALA A 76 7.87 -8.74 10.50
CA ALA A 76 8.86 -7.71 10.26
C ALA A 76 8.65 -7.01 8.90
N ALA A 77 8.32 -7.76 7.84
CA ALA A 77 8.02 -7.20 6.52
C ALA A 77 6.76 -6.31 6.55
N ALA A 78 5.67 -6.77 7.16
CA ALA A 78 4.45 -5.99 7.30
C ALA A 78 4.67 -4.70 8.10
N ASP A 79 5.42 -4.78 9.20
CA ASP A 79 5.73 -3.62 10.02
C ASP A 79 6.61 -2.58 9.30
N ILE A 80 7.56 -3.02 8.46
CA ILE A 80 8.37 -2.13 7.61
C ILE A 80 7.49 -1.44 6.55
N VAL A 81 6.60 -2.20 5.90
CA VAL A 81 5.67 -1.64 4.91
C VAL A 81 4.75 -0.61 5.57
N CYS A 82 4.21 -0.88 6.75
CA CYS A 82 3.40 0.08 7.51
C CYS A 82 4.17 1.37 7.83
N ASP A 83 5.42 1.26 8.30
CA ASP A 83 6.26 2.43 8.58
C ASP A 83 6.59 3.23 7.31
N TRP A 84 6.80 2.55 6.18
CA TRP A 84 7.06 3.22 4.91
C TRP A 84 5.83 3.95 4.38
N LEU A 85 4.62 3.42 4.60
CA LEU A 85 3.37 4.04 4.14
C LEU A 85 3.00 5.30 4.92
N LEU A 86 3.39 5.39 6.20
CA LEU A 86 2.96 6.47 7.09
C LEU A 86 3.34 7.86 6.55
N GLY A 87 2.35 8.75 6.44
CA GLY A 87 2.53 10.13 5.98
C GLY A 87 2.74 10.30 4.48
N LYS A 88 2.66 9.21 3.69
CA LYS A 88 2.74 9.30 2.22
C LYS A 88 1.43 9.80 1.63
N GLN A 89 1.54 10.62 0.59
CA GLN A 89 0.40 11.00 -0.22
C GLN A 89 0.03 9.89 -1.19
N LEU A 90 -1.26 9.71 -1.47
CA LEU A 90 -1.76 8.74 -2.45
C LEU A 90 -1.14 8.90 -3.84
N ALA A 91 -0.78 10.14 -4.22
CA ALA A 91 -0.12 10.45 -5.48
C ALA A 91 1.33 9.91 -5.55
N ASP A 92 2.01 9.80 -4.41
CA ASP A 92 3.40 9.35 -4.33
C ASP A 92 3.53 7.82 -4.30
N LEU A 93 2.40 7.11 -4.13
CA LEU A 93 2.41 5.64 -4.07
C LEU A 93 2.57 5.00 -5.44
N HIS A 94 2.28 5.73 -6.52
CA HIS A 94 2.43 5.26 -7.91
C HIS A 94 1.89 3.85 -8.19
N GLY A 95 0.78 3.48 -7.55
CA GLY A 95 0.16 2.16 -7.71
C GLY A 95 0.81 1.03 -6.90
N LEU A 96 1.70 1.34 -5.96
CA LEU A 96 2.33 0.40 -5.02
C LEU A 96 3.01 -0.77 -5.73
N ASN A 97 3.96 -0.46 -6.62
CA ASN A 97 4.65 -1.46 -7.40
C ASN A 97 5.37 -2.49 -6.49
N ASP A 98 5.08 -3.78 -6.69
CA ASP A 98 5.71 -4.88 -5.95
C ASP A 98 7.24 -4.87 -5.99
N TYR A 99 7.86 -4.34 -7.05
CA TYR A 99 9.31 -4.17 -7.11
C TYR A 99 9.80 -3.13 -6.09
N GLU A 100 9.12 -1.99 -6.00
CA GLU A 100 9.46 -0.93 -5.03
C GLU A 100 9.19 -1.41 -3.60
N LEU A 101 8.05 -2.06 -3.35
CA LEU A 101 7.75 -2.65 -2.05
C LEU A 101 8.77 -3.72 -1.65
N ARG A 102 9.23 -4.53 -2.61
CA ARG A 102 10.30 -5.49 -2.39
C ARG A 102 11.61 -4.80 -2.03
N ASP A 103 11.95 -3.70 -2.69
CA ASP A 103 13.14 -2.91 -2.35
C ASP A 103 13.02 -2.34 -0.94
N VAL A 104 11.87 -1.76 -0.57
CA VAL A 104 11.61 -1.24 0.79
C VAL A 104 11.84 -2.33 1.85
N VAL A 105 11.25 -3.51 1.67
CA VAL A 105 11.39 -4.63 2.60
C VAL A 105 12.83 -5.15 2.63
N SER A 106 13.49 -5.26 1.48
CA SER A 106 14.85 -5.78 1.38
C SER A 106 15.86 -4.83 2.05
N HIS A 107 15.73 -3.52 1.85
CA HIS A 107 16.58 -2.53 2.51
C HIS A 107 16.35 -2.52 4.04
N GLY A 108 15.09 -2.65 4.48
CA GLY A 108 14.74 -2.67 5.90
C GLY A 108 15.21 -3.92 6.63
N LEU A 109 15.04 -5.10 6.04
CA LEU A 109 15.42 -6.38 6.66
C LEU A 109 16.88 -6.77 6.44
N GLY A 110 17.53 -6.25 5.40
CA GLY A 110 18.87 -6.66 4.99
C GLY A 110 18.86 -7.97 4.21
N GLU A 111 19.80 -8.88 4.50
CA GLU A 111 19.87 -10.17 3.83
C GLU A 111 18.60 -10.98 4.05
N PHE A 112 17.93 -11.28 2.94
CA PHE A 112 16.72 -12.06 2.92
C PHE A 112 17.09 -13.53 2.68
N PRO A 113 16.71 -14.48 3.57
CA PRO A 113 17.05 -15.88 3.35
C PRO A 113 16.43 -16.39 2.04
N SER A 114 17.22 -17.11 1.26
CA SER A 114 16.78 -17.66 -0.02
C SER A 114 15.52 -18.51 0.12
N GLY A 115 14.55 -18.30 -0.77
CA GLY A 115 13.31 -19.09 -0.82
C GLY A 115 12.18 -18.62 0.10
N ARG A 116 12.30 -17.43 0.70
CA ARG A 116 11.23 -16.84 1.53
C ARG A 116 10.51 -15.66 0.85
N GLU A 117 10.81 -15.38 -0.41
CA GLU A 117 10.38 -14.17 -1.13
C GLU A 117 8.84 -14.10 -1.22
N GLN A 118 8.18 -15.26 -1.11
CA GLN A 118 6.73 -15.39 -1.04
C GLN A 118 6.13 -14.78 0.24
N CYS A 119 6.89 -14.66 1.33
CA CYS A 119 6.37 -14.07 2.56
C CYS A 119 6.11 -12.56 2.42
N SER A 120 6.93 -11.85 1.63
CA SER A 120 6.71 -10.42 1.36
C SER A 120 5.63 -10.21 0.29
N SER A 121 5.53 -11.07 -0.72
CA SER A 121 4.46 -10.95 -1.72
C SER A 121 3.06 -11.04 -1.12
N VAL A 122 2.85 -11.93 -0.14
CA VAL A 122 1.55 -12.05 0.54
C VAL A 122 1.20 -10.78 1.33
N VAL A 123 2.20 -10.08 1.89
CA VAL A 123 1.99 -8.77 2.53
C VAL A 123 1.59 -7.72 1.49
N PHE A 124 2.23 -7.72 0.32
CA PHE A 124 1.92 -6.79 -0.77
C PHE A 124 0.52 -7.02 -1.33
N ASP A 125 0.14 -8.28 -1.53
CA ASP A 125 -1.22 -8.66 -1.97
C ASP A 125 -2.28 -8.17 -0.98
N ALA A 126 -2.04 -8.30 0.32
CA ALA A 126 -2.96 -7.80 1.35
C ALA A 126 -3.05 -6.27 1.32
N LEU A 127 -1.92 -5.58 1.14
CA LEU A 127 -1.89 -4.12 1.01
C LEU A 127 -2.67 -3.65 -0.24
N HIS A 128 -2.43 -4.28 -1.39
CA HIS A 128 -3.17 -3.98 -2.63
C HIS A 128 -4.68 -4.14 -2.44
N LYS A 129 -5.10 -5.21 -1.77
CA LYS A 129 -6.51 -5.43 -1.43
C LYS A 129 -7.05 -4.38 -0.48
N ALA A 130 -6.27 -3.92 0.50
CA ALA A 130 -6.70 -2.83 1.39
C ALA A 130 -6.92 -1.53 0.60
N MET A 131 -6.00 -1.19 -0.30
CA MET A 131 -6.14 -0.02 -1.16
C MET A 131 -7.26 -0.15 -2.20
N SER A 132 -7.58 -1.37 -2.64
CA SER A 132 -8.75 -1.62 -3.49
C SER A 132 -10.04 -1.47 -2.69
N ASN A 133 -10.09 -1.99 -1.46
CA ASN A 133 -11.23 -1.81 -0.57
C ASN A 133 -11.47 -0.33 -0.24
N TYR A 134 -10.42 0.46 -0.02
CA TYR A 134 -10.53 1.92 0.11
C TYR A 134 -11.26 2.56 -1.10
N ARG A 135 -10.87 2.17 -2.32
CA ARG A 135 -11.48 2.67 -3.56
C ARG A 135 -12.94 2.21 -3.70
N GLU A 136 -13.26 0.99 -3.30
CA GLU A 136 -14.62 0.45 -3.30
C GLU A 136 -15.53 1.22 -2.33
N LEU A 137 -15.05 1.52 -1.11
CA LEU A 137 -15.78 2.32 -0.13
C LEU A 137 -16.05 3.74 -0.66
N ARG A 138 -15.05 4.38 -1.27
CA ARG A 138 -15.19 5.69 -1.93
C ARG A 138 -16.28 5.68 -3.02
N VAL A 139 -16.37 4.61 -3.80
CA VAL A 139 -17.43 4.46 -4.82
C VAL A 139 -18.79 4.28 -4.18
N ALA A 140 -18.89 3.51 -3.10
CA ALA A 140 -20.14 3.25 -2.40
C ALA A 140 -20.70 4.51 -1.70
N GLU A 141 -19.83 5.40 -1.21
CA GLU A 141 -20.20 6.65 -0.54
C GLU A 141 -20.50 7.82 -1.50
N TYR A 142 -20.25 7.64 -2.79
CA TYR A 142 -20.41 8.72 -3.77
C TYR A 142 -21.86 8.86 -4.24
N GLU A 143 -22.41 10.07 -4.09
CA GLU A 143 -23.80 10.40 -4.43
C GLU A 143 -23.95 11.31 -5.66
N GLY A 144 -22.87 11.55 -6.42
CA GLY A 144 -22.91 12.46 -7.57
C GLY A 144 -23.62 11.86 -8.80
N GLU A 145 -24.15 12.74 -9.65
CA GLU A 145 -24.93 12.35 -10.83
C GLU A 145 -24.08 11.71 -11.94
N LYS A 146 -22.81 12.12 -12.04
CA LYS A 146 -21.85 11.65 -13.06
C LYS A 146 -20.90 10.61 -12.48
N ALA A 147 -20.40 9.73 -13.33
CA ALA A 147 -19.54 8.63 -12.91
C ALA A 147 -18.25 9.13 -12.22
N LEU A 148 -17.81 8.41 -11.18
CA LEU A 148 -16.47 8.57 -10.64
C LEU A 148 -15.44 7.96 -11.59
N ILE A 149 -14.63 8.82 -12.20
CA ILE A 149 -13.54 8.41 -13.10
C ILE A 149 -12.31 8.05 -12.29
N CYS A 150 -11.96 8.84 -11.27
CA CYS A 150 -10.83 8.57 -10.38
C CYS A 150 -11.31 8.15 -8.99
N THR A 151 -11.23 6.85 -8.69
CA THR A 151 -11.65 6.29 -7.39
C THR A 151 -10.63 6.50 -6.27
N CYS A 152 -9.36 6.81 -6.59
CA CYS A 152 -8.36 7.16 -5.57
C CYS A 152 -8.66 8.49 -4.89
N PHE A 153 -8.97 9.51 -5.69
CA PHE A 153 -9.16 10.89 -5.24
C PHE A 153 -10.63 11.32 -5.22
N GLY A 154 -11.56 10.46 -5.66
CA GLY A 154 -12.98 10.75 -5.73
C GLY A 154 -13.33 11.82 -6.77
N ILE A 155 -12.67 11.79 -7.94
CA ILE A 155 -12.89 12.79 -9.00
C ILE A 155 -13.86 12.23 -10.05
N SER A 156 -14.93 12.98 -10.28
CA SER A 156 -16.00 12.68 -11.22
C SER A 156 -15.70 13.12 -12.65
N GLU A 157 -16.46 12.57 -13.60
CA GLU A 157 -16.33 12.85 -15.04
C GLU A 157 -16.52 14.34 -15.36
N ASP A 158 -17.59 14.95 -14.84
CA ASP A 158 -17.89 16.37 -15.02
C ASP A 158 -16.78 17.27 -14.48
N THR A 159 -16.20 16.94 -13.32
CA THR A 159 -15.06 17.68 -12.77
C THR A 159 -13.87 17.65 -13.73
N ILE A 160 -13.58 16.48 -14.32
CA ILE A 160 -12.48 16.31 -15.27
C ILE A 160 -12.76 17.07 -16.57
N VAL A 161 -13.95 16.89 -17.15
CA VAL A 161 -14.35 17.56 -18.40
C VAL A 161 -14.35 19.08 -18.24
N ALA A 162 -14.94 19.61 -17.16
CA ALA A 162 -14.92 21.04 -16.86
C ALA A 162 -13.47 21.57 -16.79
N THR A 163 -12.60 20.86 -16.08
CA THR A 163 -11.18 21.24 -15.95
C THR A 163 -10.46 21.23 -17.31
N ILE A 164 -10.72 20.23 -18.15
CA ILE A 164 -10.15 20.12 -19.50
C ILE A 164 -10.56 21.32 -20.35
N VAL A 165 -11.85 21.65 -20.39
CA VAL A 165 -12.40 22.73 -21.20
C VAL A 165 -11.91 24.10 -20.72
N GLU A 166 -12.00 24.37 -19.42
CA GLU A 166 -11.61 25.66 -18.83
C GLU A 166 -10.12 25.98 -19.04
N ASN A 167 -9.26 24.96 -18.92
CA ASN A 167 -7.80 25.12 -18.98
C ASN A 167 -7.20 24.70 -20.33
N LYS A 168 -8.02 24.23 -21.28
CA LYS A 168 -7.61 23.71 -22.59
C LYS A 168 -6.51 22.63 -22.47
N LEU A 169 -6.74 21.67 -21.59
CA LEU A 169 -5.77 20.60 -21.30
C LEU A 169 -5.71 19.60 -22.46
N THR A 170 -4.52 19.13 -22.79
CA THR A 170 -4.27 18.27 -23.95
C THR A 170 -3.63 16.93 -23.60
N ASP A 171 -3.25 16.72 -22.34
CA ASP A 171 -2.59 15.50 -21.88
C ASP A 171 -2.97 15.16 -20.43
N VAL A 172 -2.96 13.85 -20.12
CA VAL A 172 -3.29 13.31 -18.80
C VAL A 172 -2.43 13.89 -17.68
N ALA A 173 -1.14 14.16 -17.92
CA ALA A 173 -0.26 14.74 -16.90
C ALA A 173 -0.73 16.15 -16.50
N GLN A 174 -1.28 16.91 -17.44
CA GLN A 174 -1.83 18.22 -17.14
C GLN A 174 -3.10 18.10 -16.28
N VAL A 175 -3.99 17.15 -16.59
CA VAL A 175 -5.17 16.86 -15.76
C VAL A 175 -4.75 16.45 -14.35
N ALA A 176 -3.77 15.54 -14.24
CA ALA A 176 -3.25 15.08 -12.96
C ALA A 176 -2.65 16.22 -12.13
N SER A 177 -1.94 17.17 -12.73
CA SER A 177 -1.41 18.33 -12.00
C SER A 177 -2.48 19.31 -11.50
N ARG A 178 -3.69 19.29 -12.07
CA ARG A 178 -4.79 20.20 -11.71
C ARG A 178 -5.75 19.59 -10.70
N VAL A 179 -6.21 18.36 -10.95
CA VAL A 179 -7.24 17.70 -10.15
C VAL A 179 -6.77 16.39 -9.52
N ARG A 180 -5.49 16.02 -9.69
CA ARG A 180 -4.86 14.79 -9.16
C ARG A 180 -5.36 13.49 -9.78
N ALA A 181 -6.48 13.51 -10.50
CA ALA A 181 -6.95 12.37 -11.27
C ALA A 181 -5.83 11.83 -12.18
N GLY A 182 -5.48 10.55 -12.00
CA GLY A 182 -4.42 9.88 -12.75
C GLY A 182 -3.02 9.86 -12.10
N SER A 183 -2.78 10.59 -11.00
CA SER A 183 -1.47 10.58 -10.31
C SER A 183 -1.28 9.44 -9.30
N GLY A 184 -2.36 8.85 -8.79
CA GLY A 184 -2.33 7.80 -7.77
C GLY A 184 -2.01 6.41 -8.33
N CYS A 185 -3.01 5.52 -8.43
CA CYS A 185 -2.81 4.17 -8.96
C CYS A 185 -2.73 4.10 -10.50
N GLY A 186 -3.08 5.19 -11.20
CA GLY A 186 -3.03 5.27 -12.66
C GLY A 186 -4.13 4.54 -13.44
N SER A 187 -5.06 3.83 -12.79
CA SER A 187 -6.09 3.03 -13.49
C SER A 187 -7.05 3.85 -14.36
N CYS A 188 -7.27 5.11 -14.01
CA CYS A 188 -8.17 6.02 -14.74
C CYS A 188 -7.50 6.76 -15.91
N ARG A 189 -6.18 6.61 -16.13
CA ARG A 189 -5.44 7.42 -17.11
C ARG A 189 -5.93 7.22 -18.54
N MET A 190 -6.31 6.00 -18.93
CA MET A 190 -6.84 5.73 -20.27
C MET A 190 -8.18 6.45 -20.48
N LEU A 191 -9.09 6.36 -19.50
CA LEU A 191 -10.38 7.03 -19.57
C LEU A 191 -10.25 8.56 -19.57
N ILE A 192 -9.30 9.11 -18.82
CA ILE A 192 -8.97 10.54 -18.88
C ILE A 192 -8.51 10.94 -20.29
N GLN A 193 -7.66 10.11 -20.94
CA GLN A 193 -7.23 10.39 -22.31
C GLN A 193 -8.40 10.36 -23.29
N GLU A 194 -9.33 9.43 -23.15
CA GLU A 194 -10.54 9.37 -23.98
C GLU A 194 -11.40 10.63 -23.83
N LEU A 195 -11.57 11.14 -22.61
CA LEU A 195 -12.29 12.40 -22.37
C LEU A 195 -11.60 13.59 -23.04
N ILE A 196 -10.26 13.67 -22.98
CA ILE A 196 -9.49 14.71 -23.66
C ILE A 196 -9.71 14.64 -25.19
N ASP A 197 -9.64 13.43 -25.75
CA ASP A 197 -9.78 13.23 -27.20
C ASP A 197 -11.20 13.52 -27.69
N ALA A 198 -12.22 13.19 -26.89
CA ALA A 198 -13.62 13.50 -27.17
C ALA A 198 -13.86 15.02 -27.24
N GLU A 199 -13.42 15.77 -26.22
CA GLU A 199 -13.61 17.23 -26.17
C GLU A 199 -12.90 17.95 -27.33
N ARG A 200 -11.74 17.44 -27.76
CA ARG A 200 -11.02 17.98 -28.92
C ARG A 200 -11.74 17.69 -30.23
N SER A 201 -12.38 16.54 -30.35
CA SER A 201 -13.14 16.17 -31.54
C SER A 201 -14.45 16.96 -31.66
N SER A 202 -15.06 17.35 -30.54
CA SER A 202 -16.28 18.17 -30.51
C SER A 202 -16.06 19.66 -30.83
N GLN A 203 -14.80 20.12 -30.91
CA GLN A 203 -14.44 21.51 -31.24
C GLN A 203 -14.05 21.71 -32.72
N ILE A 204 -14.09 20.65 -33.54
CA ILE A 204 -13.83 20.65 -34.99
C ILE A 204 -15.16 20.59 -35.74
#